data_AF-A0A975A670-F1
#
_entry.id   AF-A0A975A670-F1
#
_cell.length_a   1.000
_cell.length_b   1.000
_cell.length_c   1.000
_cell.angle_alpha   90.00
_cell.angle_beta   90.00
_cell.angle_gamma   90.00
#
_symmetry.space_group_name_H-M   'P 1'
#
loop_
_entity.id
_entity.type
_entity.pdbx_description
1 polymer ?
#
loop_
_entity_poly.entity_id
_entity_poly.type
_entity_poly.pdbx_seq_one_letter_code
_entity_poly.pdbx_strand_id
1 'polypeptide(L)'
;MKLPRSPRWRAASPHADPAVEFPVLDTLRAIGALAVLTTHTAFQSGDYLRNGVWGTILARLDVGVAIFFVLSGFLLSRPWLARAADSARPPSTRRYYEKRLLRIYPVYLVTVVIALVLIPDNEGAGLGTWVSSLLLADPYTSEKLPHGLTQMWSLTAEAAFYVLLPILMRLAIGSGRGLRPWRVLAVATGMVAVNVLWIYVLAGLVQDHTDGAPGLWLPAFASWFAVGIVLALVQVLHDRGQLPVRARAIVDVARMPGVCWAIIGGLVLVAATPVAGPVMFQVGSDGQIFAKHLLYAVIGGLMVLTGVFADRAGTYARVMSWPLLRHLGHISYGVFCIHLAMLSLIYAVTDYSVFSGDGLPVWALSVVLSVLAAELLYRVIEVPSARIADRWRREESRASAPRTEQTAASTR
;
A
#
# COMPACT_ATOMS: atom_id res chain seq x y z
N MET A 1 20.65 -14.48 39.79
CA MET A 1 19.38 -14.00 39.22
C MET A 1 19.60 -13.77 37.71
N LYS A 2 19.12 -14.69 36.87
CA LYS A 2 19.40 -14.68 35.41
C LYS A 2 18.41 -13.75 34.71
N LEU A 3 18.92 -12.74 34.01
CA LEU A 3 18.13 -11.82 33.18
C LEU A 3 17.39 -12.59 32.06
N PRO A 4 16.16 -12.19 31.67
CA PRO A 4 15.42 -12.85 30.61
C PRO A 4 16.10 -12.63 29.26
N ARG A 5 16.24 -13.71 28.48
CA ARG A 5 16.73 -13.66 27.09
C ARG A 5 15.75 -12.87 26.23
N SER A 6 16.27 -11.92 25.46
CA SER A 6 15.52 -11.18 24.45
C SER A 6 14.94 -12.14 23.37
N PRO A 7 13.77 -11.83 22.78
CA PRO A 7 13.17 -12.68 21.75
C PRO A 7 14.04 -12.72 20.49
N ARG A 8 14.48 -13.93 20.11
CA ARG A 8 15.24 -14.22 18.89
C ARG A 8 14.32 -14.13 17.66
N TRP A 9 14.14 -12.94 17.08
CA TRP A 9 13.44 -12.78 15.79
C TRP A 9 14.34 -12.35 14.61
N ARG A 10 15.66 -12.24 14.81
CA ARG A 10 16.62 -12.01 13.72
C ARG A 10 17.44 -13.25 13.43
N ALA A 11 16.95 -14.11 12.55
CA ALA A 11 17.81 -15.00 11.79
C ALA A 11 18.19 -14.29 10.48
N ALA A 12 19.10 -13.32 10.57
CA ALA A 12 19.72 -12.73 9.39
C ALA A 12 20.63 -13.79 8.75
N SER A 13 20.40 -14.07 7.46
CA SER A 13 21.28 -14.94 6.67
C SER A 13 22.59 -14.19 6.36
N PRO A 14 23.79 -14.80 6.46
CA PRO A 14 25.08 -14.07 6.38
C PRO A 14 25.47 -13.50 5.01
N HIS A 15 24.65 -13.65 3.97
CA HIS A 15 25.00 -13.28 2.58
C HIS A 15 23.92 -12.48 1.84
N ALA A 16 23.04 -11.80 2.56
CA ALA A 16 22.21 -10.76 1.97
C ALA A 16 22.89 -9.41 2.24
N ASP A 17 23.32 -8.75 1.18
CA ASP A 17 23.58 -7.30 1.15
C ASP A 17 22.56 -6.60 2.07
N PRO A 18 22.96 -5.85 3.11
CA PRO A 18 22.02 -5.34 4.10
C PRO A 18 21.00 -4.47 3.38
N ALA A 19 19.79 -5.03 3.19
CA ALA A 19 18.73 -4.29 2.55
C ALA A 19 18.51 -3.03 3.37
N VAL A 20 18.62 -1.86 2.73
CA VAL A 20 18.33 -0.59 3.40
C VAL A 20 16.89 -0.66 3.92
N GLU A 21 16.76 -0.85 5.23
CA GLU A 21 15.47 -0.87 5.91
C GLU A 21 15.00 0.57 6.13
N PHE A 22 13.70 0.79 5.98
CA PHE A 22 13.05 2.04 6.31
C PHE A 22 11.98 1.79 7.39
N PRO A 23 12.37 1.62 8.66
CA PRO A 23 11.44 1.22 9.72
C PRO A 23 10.27 2.18 9.92
N VAL A 24 10.50 3.48 9.64
CA VAL A 24 9.46 4.51 9.69
C VAL A 24 8.33 4.20 8.70
N LEU A 25 8.64 3.66 7.52
CA LEU A 25 7.63 3.33 6.51
C LEU A 25 6.71 2.20 6.96
N ASP A 26 7.16 1.29 7.82
CA ASP A 26 6.30 0.26 8.43
C ASP A 26 5.20 0.94 9.26
N THR A 27 5.58 1.89 10.12
CA THR A 27 4.62 2.66 10.93
C THR A 27 3.70 3.53 10.08
N LEU A 28 4.19 4.12 8.98
CA LEU A 28 3.32 4.87 8.05
C LEU A 28 2.27 3.96 7.39
N ARG A 29 2.56 2.68 7.14
CA ARG A 29 1.55 1.71 6.69
C ARG A 29 0.48 1.47 7.75
N ALA A 30 0.85 1.38 9.03
CA ALA A 30 -0.11 1.27 10.12
C ALA A 30 -1.03 2.50 10.21
N ILE A 31 -0.46 3.69 10.07
CA ILE A 31 -1.21 4.96 10.02
C ILE A 31 -2.18 4.95 8.83
N GLY A 32 -1.73 4.54 7.65
CA GLY A 32 -2.60 4.39 6.47
C GLY A 32 -3.74 3.41 6.68
N ALA A 33 -3.48 2.24 7.26
CA ALA A 33 -4.53 1.24 7.55
C ALA A 33 -5.56 1.76 8.56
N LEU A 34 -5.10 2.42 9.63
CA LEU A 34 -5.98 3.00 10.64
C LEU A 34 -6.82 4.15 10.06
N ALA A 35 -6.26 4.98 9.17
CA ALA A 35 -6.98 6.03 8.49
C ALA A 35 -8.13 5.47 7.63
N VAL A 36 -7.88 4.42 6.84
CA VAL A 36 -8.93 3.75 6.05
C VAL A 36 -9.98 3.08 6.96
N LEU A 37 -9.57 2.37 8.00
CA LEU A 37 -10.52 1.77 8.95
C LEU A 37 -11.43 2.84 9.58
N THR A 38 -10.83 3.97 9.97
CA THR A 38 -11.55 5.08 10.61
C THR A 38 -12.53 5.73 9.64
N THR A 39 -12.13 5.99 8.38
CA THR A 39 -13.01 6.59 7.37
C THR A 39 -14.23 5.69 7.10
N HIS A 40 -14.02 4.38 6.99
CA HIS A 40 -15.12 3.44 6.75
C HIS A 40 -16.04 3.27 7.95
N THR A 41 -15.49 3.26 9.17
CA THR A 41 -16.34 3.23 10.37
C THR A 41 -17.16 4.50 10.49
N ALA A 42 -16.54 5.68 10.29
CA ALA A 42 -17.22 6.97 10.33
C ALA A 42 -18.27 7.14 9.23
N PHE A 43 -18.06 6.52 8.06
CA PHE A 43 -19.06 6.47 7.01
C PHE A 43 -20.27 5.64 7.45
N GLN A 44 -20.05 4.40 7.90
CA GLN A 44 -21.13 3.49 8.27
C GLN A 44 -21.86 3.88 9.56
N SER A 45 -21.22 4.58 10.49
CA SER A 45 -21.91 5.16 11.66
C SER A 45 -22.71 6.42 11.32
N GLY A 46 -22.47 7.03 10.15
CA GLY A 46 -23.07 8.30 9.72
C GLY A 46 -22.37 9.55 10.27
N ASP A 47 -21.17 9.42 10.86
CA ASP A 47 -20.41 10.52 11.45
C ASP A 47 -19.96 11.57 10.45
N TYR A 48 -19.86 11.22 9.16
CA TYR A 48 -19.58 12.16 8.08
C TYR A 48 -20.54 13.36 8.10
N LEU A 49 -21.80 13.14 8.48
CA LEU A 49 -22.88 14.13 8.43
C LEU A 49 -23.20 14.74 9.79
N ARG A 50 -22.77 14.13 10.89
CA ARG A 50 -23.17 14.50 12.26
C ARG A 50 -22.20 15.47 12.94
N ASN A 51 -20.93 15.48 12.55
CA ASN A 51 -19.86 16.13 13.31
C ASN A 51 -19.25 17.37 12.63
N GLY A 52 -19.96 18.01 11.70
CA GLY A 52 -19.50 19.21 10.99
C GLY A 52 -18.11 19.00 10.34
N VAL A 53 -17.17 19.90 10.62
CA VAL A 53 -15.78 19.82 10.11
C VAL A 53 -15.08 18.53 10.54
N TRP A 54 -15.37 18.00 11.73
CA TRP A 54 -14.80 16.72 12.14
C TRP A 54 -15.32 15.57 11.29
N GLY A 55 -16.60 15.60 10.90
CA GLY A 55 -17.19 14.63 9.98
C GLY A 55 -16.51 14.65 8.60
N THR A 56 -16.21 15.84 8.07
CA THR A 56 -15.48 15.95 6.80
C THR A 56 -14.03 15.53 6.92
N ILE A 57 -13.33 15.84 8.02
CA ILE A 57 -11.97 15.33 8.28
C ILE A 57 -11.96 13.80 8.32
N LEU A 58 -12.91 13.18 9.05
CA LEU A 58 -13.05 11.73 9.09
C LEU A 58 -13.23 11.16 7.68
N ALA A 59 -14.05 11.81 6.85
CA ALA A 59 -14.27 11.42 5.45
C ALA A 59 -13.07 11.59 4.52
N ARG A 60 -12.04 12.33 4.93
CA ARG A 60 -10.80 12.52 4.17
C ARG A 60 -9.66 11.60 4.64
N LEU A 61 -9.91 10.77 5.65
CA LEU A 61 -8.98 9.71 6.06
C LEU A 61 -8.88 8.58 5.02
N ASP A 62 -9.71 8.59 3.97
CA ASP A 62 -9.52 7.80 2.73
C ASP A 62 -8.21 8.14 1.99
N VAL A 63 -7.52 9.24 2.35
CA VAL A 63 -6.12 9.50 1.97
C VAL A 63 -5.17 8.35 2.35
N GLY A 64 -5.56 7.52 3.33
CA GLY A 64 -4.90 6.25 3.65
C GLY A 64 -4.57 5.39 2.44
N VAL A 65 -5.47 5.33 1.44
CA VAL A 65 -5.26 4.57 0.21
C VAL A 65 -4.13 5.16 -0.64
N ALA A 66 -4.09 6.48 -0.78
CA ALA A 66 -3.03 7.16 -1.53
C ALA A 66 -1.65 6.93 -0.88
N ILE A 67 -1.58 6.91 0.46
CA ILE A 67 -0.36 6.58 1.18
C ILE A 67 0.15 5.17 0.81
N PHE A 68 -0.72 4.17 0.73
CA PHE A 68 -0.33 2.83 0.29
C PHE A 68 0.20 2.80 -1.15
N PHE A 69 -0.44 3.50 -2.09
CA PHE A 69 0.00 3.51 -3.48
C PHE A 69 1.34 4.24 -3.65
N VAL A 70 1.55 5.36 -2.96
CA VAL A 70 2.85 6.06 -2.97
C VAL A 70 3.93 5.17 -2.33
N LEU A 71 3.64 4.52 -1.20
CA LEU A 71 4.56 3.58 -0.54
C LEU A 71 4.92 2.42 -1.47
N SER A 72 3.97 1.87 -2.21
CA SER A 72 4.22 0.79 -3.17
C SER A 72 5.00 1.26 -4.39
N GLY A 73 4.70 2.44 -4.93
CA GLY A 73 5.53 3.07 -5.95
C GLY A 73 6.99 3.20 -5.49
N PHE A 74 7.22 3.66 -4.26
CA PHE A 74 8.55 3.83 -3.68
C PHE A 74 9.27 2.50 -3.40
N LEU A 75 8.70 1.65 -2.54
CA LEU A 75 9.33 0.44 -2.05
C LEU A 75 9.62 -0.57 -3.16
N LEU A 76 8.77 -0.61 -4.18
CA LEU A 76 8.89 -1.60 -5.25
C LEU A 76 9.81 -1.18 -6.37
N SER A 77 9.85 0.11 -6.71
CA SER A 77 10.75 0.62 -7.76
C SER A 77 12.18 0.79 -7.26
N ARG A 78 12.38 1.15 -5.99
CA ARG A 78 13.71 1.44 -5.42
C ARG A 78 14.75 0.34 -5.69
N PRO A 79 14.50 -0.97 -5.45
CA PRO A 79 15.49 -2.01 -5.71
C PRO A 79 15.93 -2.11 -7.18
N TRP A 80 15.04 -1.77 -8.11
CA TRP A 80 15.36 -1.74 -9.54
C TRP A 80 16.24 -0.55 -9.88
N LEU A 81 15.85 0.64 -9.41
CA LEU A 81 16.57 1.88 -9.63
C LEU A 81 17.95 1.88 -8.97
N ALA A 82 18.05 1.37 -7.74
CA ALA A 82 19.30 1.21 -7.02
C ALA A 82 20.28 0.32 -7.80
N ARG A 83 19.85 -0.88 -8.21
CA ARG A 83 20.72 -1.80 -8.97
C ARG A 83 21.10 -1.27 -10.33
N ALA A 84 20.19 -0.58 -11.02
CA ALA A 84 20.49 0.08 -12.30
C ALA A 84 21.57 1.15 -12.16
N ALA A 85 21.53 1.94 -11.09
CA ALA A 85 22.53 2.95 -10.82
C ALA A 85 23.90 2.34 -10.44
N ASP A 86 23.93 1.15 -9.86
CA ASP A 86 25.17 0.37 -9.64
C ASP A 86 25.61 -0.44 -10.87
N SER A 87 24.96 -0.23 -12.03
CA SER A 87 25.16 -1.03 -13.25
C SER A 87 25.04 -2.56 -13.02
N ALA A 88 24.30 -2.95 -11.99
CA ALA A 88 24.05 -4.33 -11.61
C ALA A 88 22.82 -4.88 -12.35
N ARG A 89 22.78 -6.21 -12.50
CA ARG A 89 21.61 -6.90 -13.09
C ARG A 89 20.33 -6.55 -12.32
N PRO A 90 19.20 -6.29 -12.98
CA PRO A 90 17.94 -5.98 -12.31
C PRO A 90 17.47 -7.13 -11.41
N PRO A 91 16.57 -6.86 -10.44
CA PRO A 91 15.91 -7.91 -9.68
C PRO A 91 15.24 -8.95 -10.59
N SER A 92 15.23 -10.22 -10.17
CA SER A 92 14.51 -11.27 -10.89
C SER A 92 13.01 -11.03 -10.86
N THR A 93 12.39 -10.90 -12.04
CA THR A 93 10.95 -10.72 -12.21
C THR A 93 10.15 -11.87 -11.61
N ARG A 94 10.59 -13.12 -11.83
CA ARG A 94 9.95 -14.31 -11.26
C ARG A 94 9.90 -14.24 -9.74
N ARG A 95 11.05 -14.02 -9.10
CA ARG A 95 11.16 -13.92 -7.63
C ARG A 95 10.38 -12.76 -7.07
N TYR A 96 10.28 -11.67 -7.83
CA TYR A 96 9.47 -10.54 -7.47
C TYR A 96 7.98 -10.94 -7.41
N TYR A 97 7.43 -11.60 -8.44
CA TYR A 97 6.03 -12.04 -8.43
C TYR A 97 5.74 -13.07 -7.35
N GLU A 98 6.60 -14.08 -7.17
CA GLU A 98 6.42 -15.09 -6.11
C GLU A 98 6.33 -14.45 -4.72
N LYS A 99 7.22 -13.50 -4.41
CA LYS A 99 7.20 -12.78 -3.14
C LYS A 99 5.94 -11.94 -2.95
N ARG A 100 5.39 -11.36 -4.01
CA ARG A 100 4.17 -10.55 -3.94
C ARG A 100 2.95 -11.43 -3.78
N LEU A 101 2.86 -12.49 -4.57
CA LEU A 101 1.76 -13.45 -4.50
C LEU A 101 1.67 -14.08 -3.11
N LEU A 102 2.77 -14.63 -2.58
CA LEU A 102 2.79 -15.27 -1.26
C LEU A 102 2.59 -14.30 -0.08
N ARG A 103 2.87 -13.01 -0.28
CA ARG A 103 2.65 -12.01 0.77
C ARG A 103 1.19 -11.58 0.86
N ILE A 104 0.48 -11.57 -0.26
CA ILE A 104 -0.79 -10.85 -0.41
C ILE A 104 -1.94 -11.84 -0.55
N TYR A 105 -1.83 -12.74 -1.52
CA TYR A 105 -2.94 -13.58 -1.94
C TYR A 105 -3.49 -14.52 -0.84
N PRO A 106 -2.66 -15.14 0.03
CA PRO A 106 -3.20 -16.03 1.07
C PRO A 106 -4.14 -15.33 2.07
N VAL A 107 -3.78 -14.15 2.56
CA VAL A 107 -4.62 -13.39 3.51
C VAL A 107 -5.86 -12.86 2.81
N TYR A 108 -5.70 -12.40 1.57
CA TYR A 108 -6.81 -11.97 0.74
C TYR A 108 -7.85 -13.08 0.57
N LEU A 109 -7.43 -14.30 0.20
CA LEU A 109 -8.34 -15.44 0.01
C LEU A 109 -9.12 -15.76 1.29
N VAL A 110 -8.45 -15.80 2.44
CA VAL A 110 -9.13 -16.04 3.72
C VAL A 110 -10.16 -14.95 4.01
N THR A 111 -9.81 -13.69 3.71
CA THR A 111 -10.73 -12.55 3.89
C THR A 111 -11.96 -12.66 2.98
N VAL A 112 -11.78 -13.02 1.70
CA VAL A 112 -12.88 -13.23 0.75
C VAL A 112 -13.81 -14.33 1.25
N VAL A 113 -13.26 -15.48 1.68
CA VAL A 113 -14.06 -16.59 2.22
C VAL A 113 -14.83 -16.16 3.47
N ILE A 114 -14.18 -15.46 4.40
CA ILE A 114 -14.84 -14.93 5.60
C ILE A 114 -16.02 -14.03 5.21
N ALA A 115 -15.81 -13.08 4.28
CA ALA A 115 -16.83 -12.15 3.88
C ALA A 115 -18.00 -12.84 3.16
N LEU A 116 -17.74 -13.71 2.19
CA LEU A 116 -18.79 -14.36 1.40
C LEU A 116 -19.57 -15.44 2.17
N VAL A 117 -18.99 -16.00 3.24
CA VAL A 117 -19.66 -17.05 4.05
C VAL A 117 -20.33 -16.48 5.30
N LEU A 118 -19.71 -15.52 5.98
CA LEU A 118 -20.17 -15.10 7.32
C LEU A 118 -20.99 -13.81 7.32
N ILE A 119 -21.01 -13.04 6.23
CA ILE A 119 -21.78 -11.79 6.16
C ILE A 119 -23.15 -12.09 5.53
N PRO A 120 -24.27 -11.86 6.26
CA PRO A 120 -25.61 -12.21 5.78
C PRO A 120 -26.00 -11.55 4.45
N ASP A 121 -25.53 -10.32 4.19
CA ASP A 121 -25.81 -9.61 2.94
C ASP A 121 -25.22 -10.30 1.68
N ASN A 122 -24.27 -11.23 1.87
CA ASN A 122 -23.71 -12.03 0.79
C ASN A 122 -24.39 -13.41 0.65
N GLU A 123 -25.43 -13.71 1.43
CA GLU A 123 -26.18 -14.96 1.31
C GLU A 123 -26.75 -15.12 -0.11
N GLY A 124 -26.53 -16.30 -0.69
CA GLY A 124 -26.95 -16.57 -2.06
C GLY A 124 -26.03 -15.98 -3.14
N ALA A 125 -24.84 -15.48 -2.80
CA ALA A 125 -23.84 -15.04 -3.78
C ALA A 125 -23.59 -16.14 -4.85
N GLY A 126 -23.85 -15.78 -6.11
CA GLY A 126 -23.72 -16.71 -7.23
C GLY A 126 -22.26 -17.09 -7.53
N LEU A 127 -22.07 -18.14 -8.34
CA LEU A 127 -20.74 -18.61 -8.74
C LEU A 127 -19.91 -17.49 -9.39
N GLY A 128 -20.54 -16.59 -10.14
CA GLY A 128 -19.87 -15.44 -10.75
C GLY A 128 -19.18 -14.53 -9.73
N THR A 129 -19.87 -14.18 -8.64
CA THR A 129 -19.33 -13.37 -7.53
C THR A 129 -18.18 -14.10 -6.82
N TRP A 130 -18.34 -15.39 -6.56
CA TRP A 130 -17.26 -16.19 -5.97
C TRP A 130 -16.01 -16.20 -6.85
N VAL A 131 -16.18 -16.42 -8.15
CA VAL A 131 -15.06 -16.44 -9.10
C VAL A 131 -14.42 -15.06 -9.22
N SER A 132 -15.20 -13.97 -9.35
CA SER A 132 -14.66 -12.62 -9.44
C SER A 132 -13.90 -12.24 -8.17
N SER A 133 -14.43 -12.55 -6.99
CA SER A 133 -13.77 -12.23 -5.72
C SER A 133 -12.55 -13.11 -5.46
N LEU A 134 -12.56 -14.39 -5.78
CA LEU A 134 -11.36 -15.23 -5.59
C LEU A 134 -10.23 -14.83 -6.57
N LEU A 135 -10.57 -14.34 -7.76
CA LEU A 135 -9.62 -13.90 -8.77
C LEU A 135 -9.23 -12.42 -8.66
N LEU A 136 -9.72 -11.70 -7.64
CA LEU A 136 -9.39 -10.29 -7.43
C LEU A 136 -9.88 -9.41 -8.59
N ALA A 137 -11.02 -9.77 -9.17
CA ALA A 137 -11.56 -9.21 -10.41
C ALA A 137 -12.88 -8.44 -10.23
N ASP A 138 -13.43 -8.34 -9.01
CA ASP A 138 -14.73 -7.70 -8.76
C ASP A 138 -14.87 -6.31 -9.42
N PRO A 139 -13.89 -5.38 -9.32
CA PRO A 139 -14.03 -4.06 -9.93
C PRO A 139 -14.10 -4.07 -11.46
N TYR A 140 -13.69 -5.16 -12.11
CA TYR A 140 -13.77 -5.32 -13.56
C TYR A 140 -15.11 -5.89 -14.02
N THR A 141 -15.84 -6.56 -13.13
CA THR A 141 -17.06 -7.32 -13.46
C THR A 141 -18.33 -6.72 -12.88
N SER A 142 -18.24 -5.92 -11.82
CA SER A 142 -19.42 -5.28 -11.22
C SER A 142 -19.07 -3.95 -10.54
N GLU A 143 -19.98 -2.98 -10.63
CA GLU A 143 -19.97 -1.78 -9.78
C GLU A 143 -20.33 -2.10 -8.31
N LYS A 144 -21.08 -3.18 -8.07
CA LYS A 144 -21.51 -3.59 -6.73
C LYS A 144 -20.54 -4.63 -6.18
N LEU A 145 -19.56 -4.14 -5.43
CA LEU A 145 -18.61 -5.00 -4.72
C LEU A 145 -19.31 -5.74 -3.56
N PRO A 146 -18.94 -6.99 -3.25
CA PRO A 146 -19.54 -7.75 -2.15
C PRO A 146 -19.40 -7.05 -0.80
N HIS A 147 -20.37 -7.28 0.08
CA HIS A 147 -20.38 -6.71 1.42
C HIS A 147 -19.16 -7.20 2.21
N GLY A 148 -18.52 -6.31 2.97
CA GLY A 148 -17.26 -6.58 3.67
C GLY A 148 -16.00 -6.61 2.79
N LEU A 149 -16.14 -6.48 1.46
CA LEU A 149 -15.03 -6.48 0.49
C LEU A 149 -14.96 -5.19 -0.36
N THR A 150 -15.75 -4.16 -0.05
CA THR A 150 -15.84 -2.95 -0.88
C THR A 150 -14.54 -2.12 -0.92
N GLN A 151 -13.60 -2.31 0.00
CA GLN A 151 -12.25 -1.73 -0.01
C GLN A 151 -11.28 -2.45 -0.97
N MET A 152 -11.61 -3.68 -1.40
CA MET A 152 -10.69 -4.55 -2.15
C MET A 152 -10.38 -4.04 -3.55
N TRP A 153 -11.16 -3.09 -4.10
CA TRP A 153 -10.81 -2.45 -5.37
C TRP A 153 -9.42 -1.84 -5.36
N SER A 154 -8.98 -1.30 -4.22
CA SER A 154 -7.66 -0.69 -4.11
C SER A 154 -6.55 -1.75 -4.14
N LEU A 155 -6.81 -2.94 -3.58
CA LEU A 155 -5.93 -4.08 -3.70
C LEU A 155 -5.88 -4.61 -5.14
N THR A 156 -6.99 -4.56 -5.87
CA THR A 156 -7.04 -4.87 -7.32
C THR A 156 -6.18 -3.92 -8.14
N ALA A 157 -6.34 -2.62 -7.93
CA ALA A 157 -5.48 -1.62 -8.56
C ALA A 157 -4.01 -1.85 -8.21
N GLU A 158 -3.70 -2.17 -6.95
CA GLU A 158 -2.33 -2.42 -6.50
C GLU A 158 -1.73 -3.71 -7.10
N ALA A 159 -2.52 -4.79 -7.18
CA ALA A 159 -2.11 -6.04 -7.82
C ALA A 159 -1.82 -5.84 -9.31
N ALA A 160 -2.66 -5.07 -10.02
CA ALA A 160 -2.41 -4.68 -11.40
C ALA A 160 -1.11 -3.86 -11.54
N PHE A 161 -0.84 -2.94 -10.61
CA PHE A 161 0.44 -2.22 -10.57
C PHE A 161 1.62 -3.17 -10.37
N TYR A 162 1.48 -4.18 -9.50
CA TYR A 162 2.56 -5.13 -9.27
C TYR A 162 2.91 -5.92 -10.52
N VAL A 163 1.91 -6.35 -11.29
CA VAL A 163 2.09 -7.01 -12.59
C VAL A 163 2.75 -6.07 -13.60
N LEU A 164 2.35 -4.79 -13.62
CA LEU A 164 2.87 -3.81 -14.57
C LEU A 164 4.29 -3.33 -14.23
N LEU A 165 4.69 -3.34 -12.94
CA LEU A 165 5.93 -2.73 -12.47
C LEU A 165 7.20 -3.20 -13.20
N PRO A 166 7.45 -4.50 -13.43
CA PRO A 166 8.65 -4.93 -14.15
C PRO A 166 8.73 -4.39 -15.59
N ILE A 167 7.58 -4.14 -16.24
CA ILE A 167 7.53 -3.49 -17.55
C ILE A 167 7.92 -2.02 -17.40
N LEU A 168 7.32 -1.29 -16.46
CA LEU A 168 7.65 0.11 -16.19
C LEU A 168 9.13 0.29 -15.85
N MET A 169 9.70 -0.61 -15.03
CA MET A 169 11.12 -0.55 -14.67
C MET A 169 12.04 -0.88 -15.85
N ARG A 170 11.65 -1.80 -16.73
CA ARG A 170 12.39 -2.05 -17.98
C ARG A 170 12.36 -0.84 -18.91
N LEU A 171 11.24 -0.12 -19.01
CA LEU A 171 11.16 1.12 -19.79
C LEU A 171 12.00 2.24 -19.16
N ALA A 172 11.95 2.37 -17.84
CA ALA A 172 12.65 3.42 -17.09
C ALA A 172 14.18 3.23 -17.10
N ILE A 173 14.66 1.99 -16.99
CA ILE A 173 16.10 1.68 -16.96
C ILE A 173 16.64 1.46 -18.38
N GLY A 174 15.84 0.86 -19.26
CA GLY A 174 16.21 0.43 -20.60
C GLY A 174 17.21 -0.72 -20.63
N SER A 175 17.69 -1.07 -21.82
CA SER A 175 18.63 -2.17 -22.05
C SER A 175 20.11 -1.81 -21.79
N GLY A 176 20.39 -0.55 -21.46
CA GLY A 176 21.74 -0.05 -21.22
C GLY A 176 22.23 -0.28 -19.79
N ARG A 177 23.54 -0.16 -19.57
CA ARG A 177 24.12 -0.10 -18.22
C ARG A 177 24.01 1.32 -17.68
N GLY A 178 23.45 1.48 -16.48
CA GLY A 178 23.36 2.75 -15.77
C GLY A 178 21.95 3.35 -15.69
N LEU A 179 21.72 4.09 -14.61
CA LEU A 179 20.46 4.81 -14.36
C LEU A 179 20.44 6.13 -15.15
N ARG A 180 19.37 6.36 -15.91
CA ARG A 180 19.11 7.64 -16.61
C ARG A 180 17.89 8.31 -15.98
N PRO A 181 18.07 9.33 -15.11
CA PRO A 181 16.96 9.96 -14.38
C PRO A 181 15.82 10.44 -15.29
N TRP A 182 16.13 11.00 -16.46
CA TRP A 182 15.11 11.49 -17.39
C TRP A 182 14.15 10.40 -17.89
N ARG A 183 14.60 9.14 -18.03
CA ARG A 183 13.73 8.03 -18.44
C ARG A 183 12.73 7.65 -17.36
N VAL A 184 13.19 7.65 -16.11
CA VAL A 184 12.33 7.41 -14.95
C VAL A 184 11.29 8.53 -14.85
N LEU A 185 11.71 9.78 -15.04
CA LEU A 185 10.81 10.93 -15.08
C LEU A 185 9.83 10.84 -16.26
N ALA A 186 10.27 10.42 -17.45
CA ALA A 186 9.38 10.24 -18.60
C ALA A 186 8.32 9.15 -18.36
N VAL A 187 8.69 8.03 -17.74
CA VAL A 187 7.74 6.98 -17.34
C VAL A 187 6.75 7.52 -16.30
N ALA A 188 7.23 8.22 -15.27
CA ALA A 188 6.37 8.82 -14.24
C ALA A 188 5.40 9.86 -14.85
N THR A 189 5.88 10.73 -15.74
CA THR A 189 5.05 11.69 -16.47
C THR A 189 4.03 10.98 -17.36
N GLY A 190 4.42 9.90 -18.04
CA GLY A 190 3.50 9.07 -18.82
C GLY A 190 2.39 8.45 -17.97
N MET A 191 2.71 7.99 -16.76
CA MET A 191 1.72 7.48 -15.80
C MET A 191 0.75 8.58 -15.34
N VAL A 192 1.24 9.81 -15.10
CA VAL A 192 0.38 10.96 -14.77
C VAL A 192 -0.50 11.33 -15.96
N ALA A 193 0.02 11.33 -17.19
CA ALA A 193 -0.75 11.59 -18.38
C ALA A 193 -1.86 10.54 -18.60
N VAL A 194 -1.54 9.26 -18.42
CA VAL A 194 -2.53 8.17 -18.45
C VAL A 194 -3.58 8.36 -17.36
N ASN A 195 -3.19 8.78 -16.16
CA ASN A 195 -4.12 9.03 -15.07
C ASN A 195 -5.12 10.15 -15.41
N VAL A 196 -4.62 11.29 -15.88
CA VAL A 196 -5.46 12.42 -16.29
C VAL A 196 -6.38 12.01 -17.45
N LEU A 197 -5.83 11.38 -18.49
CA LEU A 197 -6.62 10.90 -19.63
C LEU A 197 -7.69 9.88 -19.21
N TRP A 198 -7.39 9.02 -18.24
CA TRP A 198 -8.34 8.04 -17.72
C TRP A 198 -9.49 8.71 -17.00
N ILE A 199 -9.18 9.59 -16.03
CA ILE A 199 -10.18 10.24 -15.19
C ILE A 199 -11.16 11.07 -16.01
N TYR A 200 -10.67 11.85 -16.99
CA TYR A 200 -11.52 12.81 -17.71
C TYR A 200 -12.10 12.30 -19.02
N VAL A 201 -11.61 11.17 -19.54
CA VAL A 201 -12.01 10.68 -20.86
C VAL A 201 -12.28 9.18 -20.83
N LEU A 202 -11.25 8.37 -20.62
CA LEU A 202 -11.36 6.93 -20.89
C LEU A 202 -12.27 6.19 -19.92
N ALA A 203 -12.32 6.58 -18.63
CA ALA A 203 -13.16 5.91 -17.65
C ALA A 203 -14.64 5.98 -18.01
N GLY A 204 -15.12 7.15 -18.45
CA GLY A 204 -16.49 7.34 -18.90
C GLY A 204 -16.80 6.52 -20.15
N LEU A 205 -15.92 6.56 -21.16
CA LEU A 205 -16.10 5.78 -22.39
C LEU A 205 -16.13 4.27 -22.15
N VAL A 206 -15.30 3.79 -21.21
CA VAL A 206 -15.27 2.38 -20.83
C VAL A 206 -16.52 2.00 -20.03
N GLN A 207 -17.00 2.87 -19.14
CA GLN A 207 -18.19 2.64 -18.31
C GLN A 207 -19.42 2.33 -19.17
N ASP A 208 -19.58 2.98 -20.33
CA ASP A 208 -20.70 2.73 -21.25
C ASP A 208 -20.70 1.32 -21.87
N HIS A 209 -19.60 0.57 -21.74
CA HIS A 209 -19.38 -0.73 -22.37
C HIS A 209 -19.02 -1.85 -21.36
N THR A 210 -19.17 -1.61 -20.06
CA THR A 210 -18.86 -2.60 -19.02
C THR A 210 -19.78 -2.46 -17.82
N ASP A 211 -20.03 -3.59 -17.15
CA ASP A 211 -20.70 -3.61 -15.85
C ASP A 211 -19.74 -3.36 -14.67
N GLY A 212 -18.43 -3.25 -14.93
CA GLY A 212 -17.41 -2.95 -13.94
C GLY A 212 -17.41 -1.49 -13.47
N ALA A 213 -16.42 -1.15 -12.63
CA ALA A 213 -16.18 0.19 -12.11
C ALA A 213 -14.83 0.76 -12.58
N PRO A 214 -14.72 1.29 -13.81
CA PRO A 214 -13.47 1.82 -14.38
C PRO A 214 -12.81 2.92 -13.56
N GLY A 215 -13.60 3.69 -12.80
CA GLY A 215 -13.10 4.68 -11.84
C GLY A 215 -12.26 4.10 -10.71
N LEU A 216 -12.36 2.78 -10.45
CA LEU A 216 -11.60 2.06 -9.43
C LEU A 216 -10.42 1.27 -10.01
N TRP A 217 -10.16 1.36 -11.32
CA TRP A 217 -9.08 0.62 -11.96
C TRP A 217 -7.73 1.32 -11.80
N LEU A 218 -6.63 0.57 -11.98
CA LEU A 218 -5.26 1.06 -11.87
C LEU A 218 -5.00 2.44 -12.53
N PRO A 219 -5.44 2.71 -13.77
CA PRO A 219 -5.12 3.99 -14.42
C PRO A 219 -5.65 5.20 -13.64
N ALA A 220 -6.78 5.07 -12.93
CA ALA A 220 -7.36 6.13 -12.09
C ALA A 220 -6.45 6.55 -10.92
N PHE A 221 -5.41 5.76 -10.61
CA PHE A 221 -4.50 6.03 -9.49
C PHE A 221 -3.01 6.02 -9.89
N ALA A 222 -2.70 5.94 -11.19
CA ALA A 222 -1.33 5.81 -11.67
C ALA A 222 -0.41 6.98 -11.23
N SER A 223 -0.97 8.18 -11.02
CA SER A 223 -0.23 9.34 -10.52
C SER A 223 0.33 9.14 -9.10
N TRP A 224 -0.41 8.47 -8.20
CA TRP A 224 0.06 8.20 -6.84
C TRP A 224 1.24 7.23 -6.82
N PHE A 225 1.20 6.17 -7.64
CA PHE A 225 2.35 5.28 -7.84
C PHE A 225 3.54 6.02 -8.46
N ALA A 226 3.31 6.92 -9.42
CA ALA A 226 4.33 7.71 -10.06
C ALA A 226 5.09 8.61 -9.06
N VAL A 227 4.38 9.24 -8.12
CA VAL A 227 5.00 9.99 -7.00
C VAL A 227 5.95 9.10 -6.22
N GLY A 228 5.54 7.88 -5.86
CA GLY A 228 6.40 6.91 -5.19
C GLY A 228 7.67 6.56 -5.99
N ILE A 229 7.54 6.34 -7.30
CA ILE A 229 8.68 6.05 -8.20
C ILE A 229 9.66 7.23 -8.26
N VAL A 230 9.16 8.46 -8.34
CA VAL A 230 9.99 9.67 -8.33
C VAL A 230 10.71 9.82 -7.00
N LEU A 231 10.04 9.58 -5.87
CA LEU A 231 10.69 9.59 -4.56
C LEU A 231 11.79 8.53 -4.45
N ALA A 232 11.59 7.35 -5.03
CA ALA A 232 12.63 6.31 -5.08
C ALA A 232 13.84 6.76 -5.90
N LEU A 233 13.61 7.45 -7.04
CA LEU A 233 14.68 8.05 -7.83
C LEU A 233 15.45 9.11 -7.03
N VAL A 234 14.75 10.04 -6.37
CA VAL A 234 15.36 11.09 -5.53
C VAL A 234 16.23 10.47 -4.44
N GLN A 235 15.74 9.42 -3.77
CA GLN A 235 16.47 8.68 -2.74
C GLN A 235 17.74 8.02 -3.30
N VAL A 236 17.63 7.35 -4.45
CA VAL A 236 18.72 6.66 -5.14
C VAL A 236 19.81 7.63 -5.63
N LEU A 237 19.43 8.84 -6.06
CA LEU A 237 20.36 9.90 -6.45
C LEU A 237 20.99 10.59 -5.23
N HIS A 238 20.23 10.78 -4.15
CA HIS A 238 20.72 11.36 -2.90
C HIS A 238 21.82 10.48 -2.27
N ASP A 239 21.58 9.17 -2.15
CA ASP A 239 22.54 8.20 -1.59
C ASP A 239 23.89 8.21 -2.35
N ARG A 240 23.88 8.60 -3.63
CA ARG A 240 25.07 8.66 -4.49
C ARG A 240 25.68 10.05 -4.61
N GLY A 241 25.13 11.05 -3.93
CA GLY A 241 25.58 12.45 -4.05
C GLY A 241 25.29 13.09 -5.42
N GLN A 242 24.48 12.44 -6.27
CA GLN A 242 24.15 12.88 -7.63
C GLN A 242 22.88 13.72 -7.71
N LEU A 243 22.28 14.05 -6.56
CA LEU A 243 21.04 14.82 -6.52
C LEU A 243 21.30 16.29 -6.97
N PRO A 244 20.55 16.80 -7.97
CA PRO A 244 20.67 18.19 -8.42
C PRO A 244 20.45 19.18 -7.27
N VAL A 245 21.17 20.31 -7.30
CA VAL A 245 21.12 21.33 -6.22
C VAL A 245 19.69 21.78 -5.92
N ARG A 246 18.88 22.04 -6.95
CA ARG A 246 17.47 22.45 -6.79
C ARG A 246 16.62 21.40 -6.07
N ALA A 247 16.94 20.12 -6.21
CA ALA A 247 16.21 19.02 -5.55
C ALA A 247 16.71 18.77 -4.11
N ARG A 248 17.83 19.36 -3.69
CA ARG A 248 18.32 19.23 -2.30
C ARG A 248 17.40 19.92 -1.31
N ALA A 249 16.79 21.05 -1.68
CA ALA A 249 15.81 21.74 -0.84
C ALA A 249 14.64 20.84 -0.43
N ILE A 250 14.20 19.92 -1.31
CA ILE A 250 13.17 18.92 -0.99
C ILE A 250 13.64 17.98 0.12
N VAL A 251 14.90 17.55 0.08
CA VAL A 251 15.50 16.69 1.12
C VAL A 251 15.70 17.46 2.42
N ASP A 252 16.04 18.75 2.36
CA ASP A 252 16.18 19.59 3.55
C ASP A 252 14.84 19.74 4.29
N VAL A 253 13.75 19.99 3.55
CA VAL A 253 12.39 19.98 4.13
C VAL A 253 12.03 18.59 4.67
N ALA A 254 12.38 17.53 3.95
CA ALA A 254 12.10 16.15 4.38
C ALA A 254 12.76 15.78 5.72
N ARG A 255 13.90 16.39 6.02
CA ARG A 255 14.64 16.24 7.28
C ARG A 255 14.00 17.02 8.45
N MET A 256 12.92 17.75 8.20
CA MET A 256 12.15 18.47 9.21
C MET A 256 10.75 17.84 9.38
N PRO A 257 10.62 16.68 10.05
CA PRO A 257 9.33 15.97 10.17
C PRO A 257 8.19 16.83 10.71
N GLY A 258 8.46 17.73 11.66
CA GLY A 258 7.43 18.65 12.18
C GLY A 258 6.84 19.56 11.11
N VAL A 259 7.67 20.06 10.19
CA VAL A 259 7.21 20.88 9.05
C VAL A 259 6.40 20.02 8.09
N CYS A 260 6.87 18.82 7.76
CA CYS A 260 6.12 17.90 6.89
C CYS A 260 4.75 17.56 7.48
N TRP A 261 4.67 17.21 8.77
CA TRP A 261 3.41 16.88 9.43
C TRP A 261 2.48 18.09 9.59
N ALA A 262 3.02 19.29 9.81
CA ALA A 262 2.23 20.51 9.79
C ALA A 262 1.62 20.79 8.41
N ILE A 263 2.40 20.63 7.34
CA ILE A 263 1.90 20.76 5.95
C ILE A 263 0.85 19.68 5.67
N ILE A 264 1.10 18.42 6.05
CA ILE A 264 0.14 17.32 5.89
C ILE A 264 -1.18 17.66 6.61
N GLY A 265 -1.13 18.11 7.86
CA GLY A 265 -2.31 18.53 8.61
C GLY A 265 -3.06 19.67 7.91
N GLY A 266 -2.35 20.69 7.44
CA GLY A 266 -2.94 21.79 6.65
C GLY A 266 -3.61 21.30 5.36
N LEU A 267 -2.98 20.40 4.61
CA LEU A 267 -3.54 19.83 3.39
C LEU A 267 -4.77 18.95 3.65
N VAL A 268 -4.81 18.21 4.76
CA VAL A 268 -6.00 17.46 5.18
C VAL A 268 -7.14 18.42 5.53
N LEU A 269 -6.86 19.54 6.20
CA LEU A 269 -7.87 20.57 6.46
C LEU A 269 -8.38 21.21 5.17
N VAL A 270 -7.51 21.48 4.21
CA VAL A 270 -7.91 21.95 2.87
C VAL A 270 -8.76 20.89 2.17
N ALA A 271 -8.38 19.62 2.20
CA ALA A 271 -9.16 18.52 1.64
C ALA A 271 -10.53 18.35 2.34
N ALA A 272 -10.65 18.73 3.61
CA ALA A 272 -11.91 18.70 4.35
C ALA A 272 -12.90 19.82 3.95
N THR A 273 -12.51 20.72 3.03
CA THR A 273 -13.37 21.75 2.44
C THR A 273 -14.00 21.26 1.12
N PRO A 274 -14.99 21.99 0.55
CA PRO A 274 -15.61 21.64 -0.73
C PRO A 274 -14.65 21.56 -1.93
N VAL A 275 -13.39 22.03 -1.79
CA VAL A 275 -12.37 21.96 -2.84
C VAL A 275 -12.07 20.52 -3.27
N ALA A 276 -12.14 19.55 -2.34
CA ALA A 276 -11.89 18.14 -2.65
C ALA A 276 -13.18 17.34 -2.88
N GLY A 277 -14.28 18.03 -3.15
CA GLY A 277 -15.55 17.43 -3.51
C GLY A 277 -16.38 16.92 -2.33
N PRO A 278 -17.58 16.41 -2.65
CA PRO A 278 -18.51 15.89 -1.65
C PRO A 278 -17.93 14.71 -0.85
N VAL A 279 -18.53 14.45 0.31
CA VAL A 279 -18.12 13.38 1.24
C VAL A 279 -19.02 12.14 1.16
N MET A 280 -20.19 12.27 0.52
CA MET A 280 -21.18 11.19 0.33
C MET A 280 -21.30 10.83 -1.15
N PHE A 281 -22.38 10.14 -1.53
CA PHE A 281 -22.66 9.58 -2.85
C PHE A 281 -22.79 10.58 -4.02
N GLN A 282 -22.52 11.86 -3.81
CA GLN A 282 -22.55 12.84 -4.89
C GLN A 282 -21.26 12.74 -5.71
N VAL A 283 -21.38 12.84 -7.04
CA VAL A 283 -20.22 12.92 -7.92
C VAL A 283 -19.64 14.33 -7.82
N GLY A 284 -18.34 14.43 -7.52
CA GLY A 284 -17.63 15.71 -7.53
C GLY A 284 -17.43 16.24 -8.95
N SER A 285 -17.31 17.55 -9.10
CA SER A 285 -16.91 18.14 -10.38
C SER A 285 -15.48 17.72 -10.77
N ASP A 286 -15.13 17.85 -12.04
CA ASP A 286 -13.79 17.56 -12.55
C ASP A 286 -12.69 18.27 -11.73
N GLY A 287 -12.90 19.54 -11.40
CA GLY A 287 -11.98 20.32 -10.57
C GLY A 287 -11.85 19.78 -9.15
N GLN A 288 -12.93 19.28 -8.56
CA GLN A 288 -12.92 18.68 -7.23
C GLN A 288 -12.20 17.32 -7.22
N ILE A 289 -12.44 16.50 -8.24
CA ILE A 289 -11.74 15.21 -8.42
C ILE A 289 -10.24 15.47 -8.60
N PHE A 290 -9.87 16.44 -9.45
CA PHE A 290 -8.49 16.86 -9.64
C PHE A 290 -7.83 17.27 -8.33
N ALA A 291 -8.46 18.20 -7.62
CA ALA A 291 -7.95 18.75 -6.38
C ALA A 291 -7.75 17.65 -5.33
N LYS A 292 -8.74 16.76 -5.16
CA LYS A 292 -8.62 15.60 -4.25
C LYS A 292 -7.41 14.72 -4.62
N HIS A 293 -7.29 14.33 -5.89
CA HIS A 293 -6.18 13.48 -6.35
C HIS A 293 -4.82 14.13 -6.14
N LEU A 294 -4.70 15.43 -6.44
CA LEU A 294 -3.47 16.20 -6.24
C LEU A 294 -3.12 16.32 -4.76
N LEU A 295 -4.07 16.73 -3.92
CA LEU A 295 -3.87 16.83 -2.46
C LEU A 295 -3.40 15.50 -1.89
N TYR A 296 -4.01 14.39 -2.30
CA TYR A 296 -3.69 13.05 -1.78
C TYR A 296 -2.32 12.58 -2.26
N ALA A 297 -1.96 12.88 -3.51
CA ALA A 297 -0.62 12.63 -4.04
C ALA A 297 0.46 13.38 -3.24
N VAL A 298 0.20 14.66 -2.90
CA VAL A 298 1.12 15.49 -2.12
C VAL A 298 1.21 15.01 -0.66
N ILE A 299 0.08 14.70 -0.02
CA ILE A 299 0.05 14.17 1.35
C ILE A 299 0.83 12.84 1.44
N GLY A 300 0.50 11.88 0.58
CA GLY A 300 1.20 10.59 0.54
C GLY A 300 2.68 10.76 0.20
N GLY A 301 2.99 11.67 -0.73
CA GLY A 301 4.36 12.04 -1.10
C GLY A 301 5.16 12.59 0.07
N LEU A 302 4.62 13.56 0.82
CA LEU A 302 5.26 14.16 2.00
C LEU A 302 5.46 13.14 3.12
N MET A 303 4.48 12.25 3.36
CA MET A 303 4.60 11.19 4.35
C MET A 303 5.74 10.23 4.02
N VAL A 304 5.81 9.74 2.78
CA VAL A 304 6.92 8.86 2.36
C VAL A 304 8.24 9.62 2.36
N LEU A 305 8.26 10.86 1.88
CA LEU A 305 9.45 11.71 1.84
C LEU A 305 10.06 11.89 3.25
N THR A 306 9.26 12.29 4.24
CA THR A 306 9.76 12.43 5.62
C THR A 306 10.14 11.08 6.23
N GLY A 307 9.43 10.00 5.92
CA GLY A 307 9.78 8.66 6.41
C GLY A 307 11.10 8.11 5.85
N VAL A 308 11.49 8.55 4.66
CA VAL A 308 12.73 8.12 3.98
C VAL A 308 13.94 8.94 4.41
N PHE A 309 13.79 10.27 4.52
CA PHE A 309 14.91 11.19 4.74
C PHE A 309 15.03 11.73 6.16
N ALA A 310 14.12 11.39 7.07
CA ALA A 310 14.25 11.76 8.47
C ALA A 310 15.59 11.32 9.05
N ASP A 311 16.17 12.16 9.91
CA ASP A 311 17.39 11.83 10.63
C ASP A 311 17.17 10.56 11.47
N ARG A 312 17.97 9.53 11.18
CA ARG A 312 17.90 8.22 11.84
C ARG A 312 18.20 8.31 13.34
N ALA A 313 18.99 9.30 13.77
CA ALA A 313 19.29 9.53 15.19
C ALA A 313 18.20 10.36 15.91
N GLY A 314 17.37 11.08 15.13
CA GLY A 314 16.37 12.00 15.63
C GLY A 314 15.22 11.32 16.39
N THR A 315 14.55 12.11 17.24
CA THR A 315 13.40 11.66 18.05
C THR A 315 12.28 11.09 17.19
N TYR A 316 11.98 11.72 16.04
CA TYR A 316 10.94 11.24 15.12
C TYR A 316 11.21 9.81 14.64
N ALA A 317 12.41 9.55 14.11
CA ALA A 317 12.77 8.21 13.65
C ALA A 317 12.76 7.19 14.79
N ARG A 318 13.18 7.58 16.00
CA ARG A 318 13.15 6.72 17.20
C ARG A 318 11.72 6.32 17.59
N VAL A 319 10.80 7.28 17.67
CA VAL A 319 9.39 7.02 18.00
C VAL A 319 8.75 6.18 16.91
N MET A 320 8.89 6.58 15.64
CA MET A 320 8.32 5.84 14.50
C MET A 320 8.94 4.46 14.29
N SER A 321 10.11 4.19 14.88
CA SER A 321 10.75 2.86 14.84
C SER A 321 10.50 2.05 16.12
N TRP A 322 9.62 2.50 17.01
CA TRP A 322 9.28 1.79 18.24
C TRP A 322 8.72 0.39 17.91
N PRO A 323 9.14 -0.70 18.59
CA PRO A 323 8.80 -2.05 18.17
C PRO A 323 7.30 -2.32 18.06
N LEU A 324 6.47 -1.69 18.91
CA LEU A 324 5.02 -1.82 18.84
C LEU A 324 4.46 -1.21 17.54
N LEU A 325 4.88 0.00 17.18
CA LEU A 325 4.42 0.66 15.95
C LEU A 325 4.88 -0.08 14.69
N ARG A 326 6.11 -0.60 14.72
CA ARG A 326 6.61 -1.47 13.65
C ARG A 326 5.82 -2.75 13.53
N HIS A 327 5.45 -3.36 14.65
CA HIS A 327 4.61 -4.55 14.68
C HIS A 327 3.23 -4.28 14.08
N LEU A 328 2.59 -3.17 14.47
CA LEU A 328 1.35 -2.69 13.83
C LEU A 328 1.54 -2.47 12.33
N GLY A 329 2.71 -2.00 11.89
CA GLY A 329 3.07 -1.88 10.48
C GLY A 329 3.18 -3.21 9.74
N HIS A 330 3.66 -4.27 10.41
CA HIS A 330 3.71 -5.61 9.83
C HIS A 330 2.32 -6.21 9.63
N ILE A 331 1.44 -6.09 10.63
CA ILE A 331 0.07 -6.63 10.55
C ILE A 331 -0.91 -5.70 9.82
N SER A 332 -0.47 -4.49 9.42
CA SER A 332 -1.33 -3.47 8.83
C SER A 332 -2.03 -3.96 7.55
N TYR A 333 -1.39 -4.88 6.81
CA TYR A 333 -1.98 -5.49 5.63
C TYR A 333 -3.17 -6.38 6.00
N GLY A 334 -3.03 -7.25 7.01
CA GLY A 334 -4.13 -8.04 7.55
C GLY A 334 -5.27 -7.17 8.07
N VAL A 335 -4.96 -6.08 8.80
CA VAL A 335 -5.98 -5.10 9.27
C VAL A 335 -6.72 -4.50 8.07
N PHE A 336 -5.98 -4.02 7.07
CA PHE A 336 -6.55 -3.45 5.86
C PHE A 336 -7.45 -4.46 5.12
N CYS A 337 -7.06 -5.73 5.04
CA CYS A 337 -7.90 -6.74 4.40
C CYS A 337 -9.19 -6.98 5.19
N ILE A 338 -9.10 -7.27 6.48
CA ILE A 338 -10.22 -7.86 7.24
C ILE A 338 -11.20 -6.82 7.82
N HIS A 339 -10.82 -5.54 7.93
CA HIS A 339 -11.57 -4.59 8.75
C HIS A 339 -13.01 -4.33 8.30
N LEU A 340 -13.31 -4.29 6.98
CA LEU A 340 -14.71 -4.14 6.55
C LEU A 340 -15.52 -5.40 6.80
N ALA A 341 -14.93 -6.60 6.72
CA ALA A 341 -15.61 -7.81 7.12
C ALA A 341 -15.91 -7.81 8.62
N MET A 342 -14.97 -7.37 9.46
CA MET A 342 -15.22 -7.21 10.90
C MET A 342 -16.29 -6.16 11.19
N LEU A 343 -16.26 -5.03 10.49
CA LEU A 343 -17.25 -3.96 10.64
C LEU A 343 -18.65 -4.42 10.23
N SER A 344 -18.79 -5.13 9.11
CA SER A 344 -20.06 -5.75 8.70
C SER A 344 -20.57 -6.77 9.72
N LEU A 345 -19.68 -7.60 10.27
CA LEU A 345 -20.05 -8.57 11.31
C LEU A 345 -20.48 -7.87 12.60
N ILE A 346 -19.85 -6.77 13.00
CA ILE A 346 -20.27 -5.97 14.16
C ILE A 346 -21.73 -5.55 13.99
N TYR A 347 -22.10 -4.96 12.85
CA TYR A 347 -23.49 -4.56 12.58
C TYR A 347 -24.45 -5.75 12.47
N ALA A 348 -23.98 -6.93 12.06
CA ALA A 348 -24.81 -8.12 11.94
C ALA A 348 -25.12 -8.81 13.29
N VAL A 349 -24.22 -8.71 14.28
CA VAL A 349 -24.31 -9.47 15.55
C VAL A 349 -24.57 -8.62 16.78
N THR A 350 -24.60 -7.30 16.65
CA THR A 350 -24.88 -6.36 17.74
C THR A 350 -26.14 -5.55 17.43
N ASP A 351 -26.65 -4.82 18.43
CA ASP A 351 -27.81 -3.94 18.25
C ASP A 351 -27.48 -2.60 17.54
N TYR A 352 -26.22 -2.40 17.12
CA TYR A 352 -25.85 -1.22 16.35
C TYR A 352 -26.46 -1.27 14.96
N SER A 353 -26.87 -0.10 14.45
CA SER A 353 -27.39 0.04 13.08
C SER A 353 -26.54 1.01 12.26
N VAL A 354 -26.50 0.79 10.94
CA VAL A 354 -25.80 1.69 10.02
C VAL A 354 -26.48 3.08 10.06
N PHE A 355 -25.70 4.15 10.05
CA PHE A 355 -26.12 5.55 10.14
C PHE A 355 -26.81 5.95 11.47
N SER A 356 -26.65 5.16 12.53
CA SER A 356 -27.20 5.39 13.88
C SER A 356 -26.56 6.54 14.67
N GLY A 357 -25.29 6.84 14.41
CA GLY A 357 -24.47 7.78 15.20
C GLY A 357 -23.61 7.12 16.28
N ASP A 358 -23.53 5.79 16.34
CA ASP A 358 -22.73 5.03 17.31
C ASP A 358 -21.22 4.95 16.92
N GLY A 359 -20.68 6.04 16.39
CA GLY A 359 -19.34 6.11 15.79
C GLY A 359 -18.21 5.59 16.65
N LEU A 360 -18.05 6.17 17.84
CA LEU A 360 -16.94 5.85 18.74
C LEU A 360 -16.94 4.39 19.23
N PRO A 361 -18.05 3.82 19.74
CA PRO A 361 -18.06 2.43 20.18
C PRO A 361 -17.86 1.46 19.01
N VAL A 362 -18.47 1.71 17.85
CA VAL A 362 -18.27 0.88 16.65
C VAL A 362 -16.83 0.96 16.14
N TRP A 363 -16.20 2.14 16.20
CA TRP A 363 -14.78 2.33 15.85
C TRP A 363 -13.86 1.57 16.79
N ALA A 364 -14.07 1.67 18.11
CA ALA A 364 -13.24 0.97 19.09
C ALA A 364 -13.33 -0.55 18.89
N LEU A 365 -14.54 -1.08 18.71
CA LEU A 365 -14.75 -2.50 18.45
C LEU A 365 -14.10 -2.94 17.13
N SER A 366 -14.27 -2.15 16.06
CA SER A 366 -13.66 -2.40 14.76
C SER A 366 -12.13 -2.44 14.82
N VAL A 367 -11.49 -1.51 15.54
CA VAL A 367 -10.03 -1.52 15.73
C VAL A 367 -9.59 -2.77 16.49
N VAL A 368 -10.23 -3.08 17.62
CA VAL A 368 -9.85 -4.22 18.45
C VAL A 368 -10.01 -5.54 17.69
N LEU A 369 -11.19 -5.79 17.09
CA LEU A 369 -11.45 -7.03 16.36
C LEU A 369 -10.57 -7.17 15.13
N SER A 370 -10.36 -6.09 14.37
CA SER A 370 -9.50 -6.12 13.18
C SER A 370 -8.04 -6.38 13.53
N VAL A 371 -7.52 -5.78 14.61
CA VAL A 371 -6.14 -6.03 15.07
C VAL A 371 -5.98 -7.47 15.56
N LEU A 372 -6.93 -8.00 16.33
CA LEU A 372 -6.88 -9.39 16.79
C LEU A 372 -6.97 -10.39 15.63
N ALA A 373 -7.88 -10.18 14.69
CA ALA A 373 -8.02 -11.00 13.49
C ALA A 373 -6.78 -10.91 12.60
N ALA A 374 -6.23 -9.71 12.39
CA ALA A 374 -5.00 -9.51 11.63
C ALA A 374 -3.78 -10.17 12.29
N GLU A 375 -3.67 -10.12 13.61
CA GLU A 375 -2.60 -10.81 14.34
C GLU A 375 -2.67 -12.33 14.15
N LEU A 376 -3.89 -12.89 14.18
CA LEU A 376 -4.11 -14.31 13.92
C LEU A 376 -3.73 -14.67 12.47
N LEU A 377 -4.21 -13.91 11.49
CA LEU A 377 -3.88 -14.09 10.08
C LEU A 377 -2.37 -13.97 9.83
N TYR A 378 -1.72 -12.99 10.48
CA TYR A 378 -0.29 -12.80 10.38
C TYR A 378 0.48 -14.05 10.84
N ARG A 379 0.14 -14.59 12.01
CA ARG A 379 0.85 -15.75 12.59
C ARG A 379 0.56 -17.05 11.86
N VAL A 380 -0.69 -17.26 11.43
CA VAL A 380 -1.16 -18.53 10.86
C VAL A 380 -0.96 -18.60 9.35
N ILE A 381 -1.04 -17.47 8.65
CA ILE A 381 -1.04 -17.42 7.18
C ILE A 381 0.20 -16.70 6.65
N GLU A 382 0.45 -15.46 7.07
CA GLU A 382 1.54 -14.65 6.49
C GLU A 382 2.93 -15.20 6.82
N VAL A 383 3.19 -15.51 8.09
CA VAL A 383 4.50 -16.02 8.54
C VAL A 383 4.85 -17.35 7.86
N PRO A 384 3.96 -18.35 7.77
CA PRO A 384 4.23 -19.57 7.01
C PRO A 384 4.45 -19.31 5.52
N SER A 385 3.65 -18.44 4.89
CA SER A 385 3.78 -18.10 3.47
C SER A 385 5.13 -17.44 3.16
N ALA A 386 5.58 -16.54 4.04
CA ALA A 386 6.91 -15.92 3.95
C ALA A 386 8.04 -16.96 4.10
N ARG A 387 7.90 -17.93 5.01
CA ARG A 387 8.89 -19.02 5.19
C ARG A 387 8.98 -19.91 3.94
N ILE A 388 7.87 -20.17 3.26
CA ILE A 388 7.84 -20.92 1.99
C ILE A 388 8.62 -20.16 0.92
N ALA A 389 8.38 -18.86 0.77
CA ALA A 389 9.12 -18.01 -0.17
C ALA A 389 10.64 -18.05 0.08
N ASP A 390 11.06 -18.02 1.35
CA ASP A 390 12.47 -18.10 1.73
C ASP A 390 13.10 -19.48 1.51
N ARG A 391 12.31 -20.56 1.55
CA ARG A 391 12.79 -21.91 1.21
C ARG A 391 13.04 -22.05 -0.28
N TRP A 392 12.07 -21.66 -1.12
CA TRP A 392 12.21 -21.67 -2.59
C TRP A 392 13.43 -20.87 -3.04
N ARG A 393 13.69 -19.71 -2.40
CA ARG A 393 14.88 -18.92 -2.66
C ARG A 393 16.18 -19.68 -2.38
N ARG A 394 16.25 -20.40 -1.26
CA ARG A 394 17.44 -21.16 -0.86
C ARG A 394 17.69 -22.35 -1.77
N GLU A 395 16.64 -23.05 -2.18
CA GLU A 395 16.73 -24.19 -3.10
C GLU A 395 17.21 -23.75 -4.49
N GLU A 396 16.65 -22.67 -5.04
CA GLU A 396 17.06 -22.16 -6.34
C GLU A 396 18.49 -21.59 -6.32
N SER A 397 18.90 -20.94 -5.23
CA SER A 397 20.29 -20.50 -5.03
C SER A 397 21.27 -21.68 -4.92
N ARG A 398 20.86 -22.81 -4.32
CA ARG A 398 21.65 -24.04 -4.27
C ARG A 398 21.75 -24.70 -5.64
N ALA A 399 20.64 -24.74 -6.40
CA ALA A 399 20.60 -25.31 -7.74
C ALA A 399 21.41 -24.48 -8.77
N SER A 400 21.54 -23.16 -8.55
CA SER A 400 22.30 -22.25 -9.41
C SER A 400 23.77 -22.07 -9.00
N ALA A 401 24.20 -22.70 -7.90
CA ALA A 401 25.59 -22.66 -7.49
C ALA A 401 26.44 -23.45 -8.49
N PRO A 402 27.61 -22.95 -8.93
CA PRO A 402 28.49 -23.70 -9.81
C PRO A 402 28.81 -25.06 -9.17
N ARG A 403 28.59 -26.16 -9.90
CA ARG A 403 29.16 -27.47 -9.55
C ARG A 403 30.67 -27.40 -9.79
N THR A 404 31.40 -26.82 -8.86
CA THR A 404 32.87 -26.92 -8.85
C THR A 404 33.27 -27.58 -7.54
N GLU A 405 33.94 -28.73 -7.71
CA GLU A 405 34.67 -29.52 -6.71
C GLU A 405 33.86 -30.37 -5.71
N GLN A 406 33.24 -31.45 -6.23
CA GLN A 406 33.02 -32.67 -5.44
C GLN A 406 33.66 -33.94 -6.05
N THR A 407 34.50 -33.80 -7.08
CA THR A 407 35.18 -34.92 -7.76
C THR A 407 36.70 -34.97 -7.55
N ALA A 408 37.25 -34.29 -6.53
CA ALA A 408 38.68 -34.37 -6.18
C ALA A 408 38.98 -35.16 -4.89
N ALA A 409 38.04 -35.99 -4.41
CA ALA A 409 38.24 -36.80 -3.19
C ALA A 409 37.99 -38.31 -3.41
N SER A 410 38.20 -38.80 -4.64
CA SER A 410 38.26 -40.25 -4.94
C SER A 410 39.57 -40.58 -5.66
N THR A 411 40.70 -40.17 -5.07
CA THR A 411 42.02 -40.76 -5.34
C THR A 411 42.96 -40.32 -4.23
N ARG A 412 42.95 -41.06 -3.13
CA ARG A 412 44.13 -41.37 -2.31
C ARG A 412 43.83 -42.55 -1.41
#